data_AF-A0A2W5NX87-F1
#
_entry.id   AF-A0A2W5NX87-F1
#
_cell.length_a   1.000
_cell.length_b   1.000
_cell.length_c   1.000
_cell.angle_alpha   90.00
_cell.angle_beta   90.00
_cell.angle_gamma   90.00
#
_symmetry.space_group_name_H-M   'P 1'
#
loop_
_entity.id
_entity.type
_entity.pdbx_description
1 polymer ?
#
loop_
_entity_poly.entity_id
_entity_poly.type
_entity_poly.pdbx_seq_one_letter_code
_entity_poly.pdbx_strand_id
1 'polypeptide(L)'
;MSTLNYTQYGLSPSFDLGLSDDAEIVKFQVTLEVVKRKISLRYEVVGDPSLQYIPITCNSKVEIELVGDQLYFSKEWDAITTKEALSSYYGGLEYDKYDKELDRYKVVRFQARFNYGGKLGTRHPFNINVDLLQGTRRAPKWIGITIDPDIKNPPPGRF
;
A
#
# COMPACT_ATOMS: atom_id res chain seq x y z
N MET A 1 30.48 -8.42 2.59
CA MET A 1 29.04 -8.10 2.68
C MET A 1 28.71 -7.16 1.54
N SER A 2 27.95 -7.60 0.54
CA SER A 2 27.48 -6.72 -0.52
C SER A 2 26.35 -5.87 0.05
N THR A 3 26.60 -4.57 0.26
CA THR A 3 25.56 -3.58 0.48
C THR A 3 24.81 -3.42 -0.84
N LEU A 4 23.80 -4.27 -1.05
CA LEU A 4 22.81 -4.03 -2.10
C LEU A 4 22.23 -2.64 -1.83
N ASN A 5 22.51 -1.69 -2.71
CA ASN A 5 21.88 -0.37 -2.71
C ASN A 5 20.40 -0.58 -3.03
N TYR A 6 19.57 -0.76 -2.00
CA TYR A 6 18.12 -0.81 -2.15
C TYR A 6 17.65 0.58 -2.55
N THR A 7 17.48 0.79 -3.85
CA THR A 7 16.88 2.02 -4.38
C THR A 7 15.37 1.86 -4.28
N GLN A 8 14.73 2.76 -3.54
CA GLN A 8 13.28 2.88 -3.48
C GLN A 8 12.85 4.05 -4.35
N TYR A 9 11.79 3.86 -5.13
CA TYR A 9 11.21 4.89 -5.99
C TYR A 9 9.85 5.29 -5.41
N GLY A 10 9.67 6.58 -5.09
CA GLY A 10 8.39 7.11 -4.64
C GLY A 10 7.38 7.21 -5.78
N LEU A 11 6.08 7.13 -5.45
CA LEU A 11 5.01 7.47 -6.37
C LEU A 11 4.73 8.97 -6.29
N SER A 12 5.14 9.73 -7.31
CA SER A 12 4.92 11.18 -7.31
C SER A 12 3.42 11.51 -7.33
N PRO A 13 2.93 12.40 -6.43
CA PRO A 13 1.56 12.91 -6.49
C PRO A 13 1.23 13.61 -7.81
N SER A 14 2.23 14.23 -8.45
CA SER A 14 2.07 14.95 -9.73
C SER A 14 2.06 14.05 -10.96
N PHE A 15 2.39 12.76 -10.80
CA PHE A 15 2.44 11.82 -11.91
C PHE A 15 1.06 11.18 -12.12
N ASP A 16 0.19 11.90 -12.80
CA ASP A 16 -1.13 11.43 -13.20
C ASP A 16 -1.01 10.43 -14.37
N LEU A 17 -1.62 9.25 -14.23
CA LEU A 17 -1.68 8.25 -15.31
C LEU A 17 -2.87 8.49 -16.26
N GLY A 18 -3.67 9.52 -15.99
CA GLY A 18 -4.82 9.93 -16.80
C GLY A 18 -5.99 8.98 -16.68
N LEU A 19 -6.16 8.33 -15.52
CA LEU A 19 -7.32 7.48 -15.26
C LEU A 19 -8.56 8.34 -15.09
N SER A 20 -9.69 7.85 -15.61
CA SER A 20 -10.98 8.52 -15.44
C SER A 20 -11.45 8.48 -13.97
N ASP A 21 -12.33 9.41 -13.60
CA ASP A 21 -12.83 9.51 -12.24
C ASP A 21 -13.67 8.30 -11.81
N ASP A 22 -14.30 7.64 -12.77
CA ASP A 22 -15.10 6.42 -12.63
C ASP A 22 -14.29 5.11 -12.71
N ALA A 23 -12.95 5.19 -12.75
CA ALA A 23 -12.10 4.01 -12.72
C ALA A 23 -12.41 3.11 -11.49
N GLU A 24 -12.36 1.79 -11.70
CA GLU A 24 -12.63 0.81 -10.65
C GLU A 24 -11.71 1.02 -9.45
N ILE A 25 -12.25 0.88 -8.23
CA ILE A 25 -11.48 1.05 -6.99
C ILE A 25 -11.20 -0.32 -6.36
N VAL A 26 -9.93 -0.70 -6.32
CA VAL A 26 -9.47 -1.86 -5.55
C VAL A 26 -9.22 -1.40 -4.11
N LYS A 27 -10.14 -1.71 -3.20
CA LYS A 27 -10.00 -1.41 -1.78
C LYS A 27 -9.24 -2.52 -1.07
N PHE A 28 -8.12 -2.18 -0.45
CA PHE A 28 -7.24 -3.10 0.23
C PHE A 28 -7.04 -2.66 1.68
N GLN A 29 -7.09 -3.60 2.62
CA GLN A 29 -6.92 -3.32 4.03
C GLN A 29 -5.68 -4.00 4.58
N VAL A 30 -4.97 -3.26 5.42
CA VAL A 30 -3.85 -3.75 6.23
C VAL A 30 -4.23 -3.61 7.69
N THR A 31 -4.48 -4.74 8.35
CA THR A 31 -4.94 -4.77 9.74
C THR A 31 -3.85 -5.30 10.64
N LEU A 32 -3.46 -4.49 11.64
CA LEU A 32 -2.64 -4.97 12.75
C LEU A 32 -3.55 -5.38 13.90
N GLU A 33 -3.53 -6.66 14.26
CA GLU A 33 -4.42 -7.23 15.27
C GLU A 33 -3.72 -8.26 16.16
N VAL A 34 -4.40 -8.68 17.24
CA VAL A 34 -3.94 -9.77 18.11
C VAL A 34 -4.87 -10.97 17.96
N VAL A 35 -4.35 -12.06 17.40
CA VAL A 35 -5.08 -13.32 17.20
C VAL A 35 -4.43 -14.42 18.01
N LYS A 36 -5.20 -15.05 18.91
CA LYS A 36 -4.71 -16.16 19.76
C LYS A 36 -3.39 -15.84 20.48
N ARG A 37 -3.29 -14.64 21.05
CA ARG A 37 -2.08 -14.10 21.73
C ARG A 37 -0.86 -13.87 20.82
N LYS A 38 -1.05 -13.85 19.50
CA LYS A 38 -0.01 -13.51 18.52
C LYS A 38 -0.37 -12.18 17.86
N ILE A 39 0.64 -11.34 17.67
CA ILE A 39 0.50 -10.17 16.80
C ILE A 39 0.40 -10.71 15.37
N SER A 40 -0.63 -10.29 14.66
CA SER A 40 -0.93 -10.69 13.28
C SER A 40 -1.08 -9.44 12.43
N LEU A 41 -0.52 -9.49 11.23
CA LEU A 41 -0.69 -8.48 10.21
C LEU A 41 -1.46 -9.12 9.06
N ARG A 42 -2.73 -8.73 8.92
CA ARG A 42 -3.65 -9.30 7.92
C ARG A 42 -3.79 -8.36 6.73
N TYR A 43 -3.80 -8.94 5.53
CA TYR A 43 -4.03 -8.22 4.29
C TYR A 43 -5.20 -8.81 3.53
N GLU A 44 -6.09 -7.98 3.03
CA GLU A 44 -7.24 -8.44 2.24
C GLU A 44 -7.79 -7.36 1.31
N VAL A 45 -8.33 -7.80 0.18
CA VAL A 45 -9.22 -6.96 -0.62
C VAL A 45 -10.58 -6.91 0.08
N VAL A 46 -11.14 -5.71 0.24
CA VAL A 46 -12.45 -5.53 0.87
C VAL A 46 -13.51 -6.25 0.05
N GLY A 47 -14.22 -7.19 0.67
CA GLY A 47 -15.22 -8.03 0.02
C GLY A 47 -14.69 -9.38 -0.49
N ASP A 48 -13.38 -9.60 -0.50
CA ASP A 48 -12.76 -10.88 -0.82
C ASP A 48 -11.53 -11.19 0.07
N PRO A 49 -11.77 -11.75 1.29
CA PRO A 49 -10.71 -12.10 2.23
C PRO A 49 -9.72 -13.16 1.72
N SER A 50 -10.03 -13.85 0.61
CA SER A 50 -9.11 -14.82 0.01
C SER A 50 -7.97 -14.13 -0.75
N LEU A 51 -8.14 -12.87 -1.14
CA LEU A 51 -7.18 -12.08 -1.88
C LEU A 51 -6.29 -11.29 -0.92
N GLN A 52 -5.17 -11.90 -0.52
CA GLN A 52 -4.14 -11.29 0.33
C GLN A 52 -3.10 -10.48 -0.46
N TYR A 53 -3.46 -10.06 -1.67
CA TYR A 53 -2.66 -9.27 -2.60
C TYR A 53 -3.59 -8.29 -3.32
N ILE A 54 -3.01 -7.28 -3.98
CA ILE A 54 -3.75 -6.29 -4.75
C ILE A 54 -3.83 -6.76 -6.22
N PRO A 55 -4.99 -7.23 -6.71
CA PRO A 55 -5.15 -7.61 -8.10
C PRO A 55 -5.41 -6.37 -8.96
N ILE A 56 -4.65 -6.20 -10.05
CA ILE A 56 -4.94 -5.19 -11.06
C ILE A 56 -5.50 -5.89 -12.29
N THR A 57 -6.83 -5.94 -12.42
CA THR A 57 -7.55 -6.58 -13.55
C THR A 57 -7.85 -5.64 -14.70
N CYS A 58 -7.84 -4.33 -14.43
CA CYS A 58 -8.12 -3.24 -15.35
C CYS A 58 -7.36 -1.99 -14.88
N ASN A 59 -7.45 -0.88 -15.61
CA ASN A 59 -6.97 0.40 -15.09
C ASN A 59 -7.84 0.78 -13.89
N SER A 60 -7.23 0.93 -12.72
CA SER A 60 -7.94 1.09 -11.45
C SER A 60 -7.28 2.11 -10.56
N LYS A 61 -8.04 2.62 -9.59
CA LYS A 61 -7.50 3.29 -8.40
C LYS A 61 -7.35 2.25 -7.31
N VAL A 62 -6.23 2.25 -6.61
CA VAL A 62 -6.00 1.39 -5.45
C VAL A 62 -6.14 2.25 -4.21
N GLU A 63 -7.00 1.84 -3.29
CA GLU A 63 -7.18 2.48 -1.99
C GLU A 63 -6.68 1.53 -0.91
N ILE A 64 -5.66 1.94 -0.15
CA ILE A 64 -5.13 1.16 0.97
C ILE A 64 -5.53 1.85 2.28
N GLU A 65 -6.22 1.10 3.13
CA GLU A 65 -6.60 1.53 4.47
C GLU A 65 -5.82 0.76 5.55
N LEU A 66 -5.23 1.50 6.47
CA LEU A 66 -4.58 0.96 7.67
C LEU A 66 -5.61 0.85 8.80
N VAL A 67 -5.89 -0.37 9.22
CA VAL A 67 -6.90 -0.69 10.23
C VAL A 67 -6.24 -1.01 11.57
N GLY A 68 -6.81 -0.44 12.63
CA GLY A 68 -6.33 -0.56 14.01
C GLY A 68 -5.69 0.73 14.52
N ASP A 69 -5.58 0.83 15.84
CA ASP A 69 -5.25 2.10 16.50
C ASP A 69 -3.76 2.47 16.42
N GLN A 70 -2.90 1.52 16.05
CA GLN A 70 -1.46 1.69 16.11
C GLN A 70 -0.79 1.92 14.74
N LEU A 71 -1.49 1.68 13.63
CA LEU A 71 -0.87 1.66 12.31
C LEU A 71 -1.24 2.92 11.50
N TYR A 72 -0.25 3.72 11.11
CA TYR A 72 -0.46 4.94 10.32
C TYR A 72 0.54 5.04 9.18
N PHE A 73 0.23 5.77 8.11
CA PHE A 73 1.21 6.01 7.05
C PHE A 73 2.37 6.87 7.56
N SER A 74 3.59 6.55 7.12
CA SER A 74 4.78 7.27 7.59
C SER A 74 4.76 8.75 7.18
N LYS A 75 5.32 9.62 8.03
CA LYS A 75 5.63 11.02 7.64
C LYS A 75 7.04 11.20 7.09
N GLU A 76 7.93 10.26 7.37
CA GLU A 76 9.33 10.35 6.93
C GLU A 76 9.52 9.82 5.51
N TRP A 77 8.61 8.95 5.06
CA TRP A 77 8.68 8.26 3.77
C TRP A 77 7.35 8.35 3.05
N ASP A 78 7.40 8.36 1.71
CA ASP A 78 6.19 8.20 0.90
C ASP A 78 5.46 6.92 1.32
N ALA A 79 4.15 7.01 1.52
CA ALA A 79 3.30 5.90 1.92
C ALA A 79 3.49 4.66 1.03
N ILE A 80 3.73 4.89 -0.27
CA ILE A 80 3.97 3.85 -1.25
C ILE A 80 5.30 4.09 -1.95
N THR A 81 6.18 3.08 -1.92
CA THR A 81 7.42 3.06 -2.70
C THR A 81 7.54 1.76 -3.48
N THR A 82 8.27 1.78 -4.60
CA THR A 82 8.55 0.60 -5.41
C THR A 82 10.03 0.23 -5.34
N LYS A 83 10.34 -1.05 -5.52
CA LYS A 83 11.73 -1.55 -5.55
C LYS A 83 12.38 -1.43 -6.94
N GLU A 84 11.58 -1.07 -7.94
CA GLU A 84 11.94 -0.92 -9.35
C GLU A 84 11.22 0.31 -9.93
N ALA A 85 11.69 0.82 -11.08
CA ALA A 85 11.10 1.97 -11.74
C ALA A 85 9.77 1.61 -12.44
N LEU A 86 8.68 1.61 -11.66
CA LEU A 86 7.34 1.21 -12.10
C LEU A 86 6.40 2.40 -12.37
N SER A 87 6.96 3.60 -12.61
CA SER A 87 6.19 4.82 -12.84
C SER A 87 5.27 4.73 -14.06
N SER A 88 5.59 3.91 -15.06
CA SER A 88 4.69 3.66 -16.20
C SER A 88 3.37 2.96 -15.81
N TYR A 89 3.33 2.31 -14.64
CA TYR A 89 2.19 1.54 -14.15
C TYR A 89 1.51 2.18 -12.94
N TYR A 90 2.22 2.96 -12.12
CA TYR A 90 1.71 3.49 -10.87
C TYR A 90 2.06 4.97 -10.68
N GLY A 91 1.11 5.74 -10.14
CA GLY A 91 1.27 7.19 -9.93
C GLY A 91 0.10 7.81 -9.18
N GLY A 92 0.10 9.14 -9.03
CA GLY A 92 -1.02 9.90 -8.45
C GLY A 92 -1.27 9.56 -6.98
N LEU A 93 -0.23 9.58 -6.16
CA LEU A 93 -0.34 9.28 -4.72
C LEU A 93 -1.11 10.37 -3.98
N GLU A 94 -2.19 9.97 -3.31
CA GLU A 94 -3.09 10.83 -2.52
C GLU A 94 -3.23 10.29 -1.10
N TYR A 95 -3.30 11.17 -0.10
CA TYR A 95 -3.45 10.81 1.31
C TYR A 95 -4.84 11.22 1.81
N ASP A 96 -5.47 10.37 2.62
CA ASP A 96 -6.83 10.59 3.13
C ASP A 96 -6.98 10.04 4.58
N LYS A 97 -8.10 10.34 5.23
CA LYS A 97 -8.39 10.05 6.64
C LYS A 97 -7.28 10.55 7.57
N TYR A 98 -7.07 11.87 7.54
CA TYR A 98 -6.12 12.55 8.41
C TYR A 98 -6.59 12.57 9.87
N ASP A 99 -5.79 11.98 10.75
CA ASP A 99 -5.89 12.09 12.20
C ASP A 99 -5.16 13.35 12.67
N LYS A 100 -5.92 14.30 13.21
CA LYS A 100 -5.38 15.60 13.67
C LYS A 100 -4.62 15.50 15.00
N GLU A 101 -4.95 14.54 15.85
CA GLU A 101 -4.32 14.40 17.16
C GLU A 101 -2.93 13.78 17.03
N LEU A 102 -2.81 12.82 16.12
CA LEU A 102 -1.57 12.10 15.86
C LEU A 102 -0.78 12.67 14.67
N ASP A 103 -1.37 13.60 13.92
CA ASP A 103 -0.80 14.22 12.72
C ASP A 103 -0.35 13.13 11.73
N ARG A 104 -1.29 12.28 11.32
CA ARG A 104 -1.03 11.10 10.49
C ARG A 104 -2.23 10.72 9.61
N TYR A 105 -1.98 9.97 8.54
CA TYR A 105 -3.02 9.48 7.63
C TYR A 105 -3.28 7.99 7.83
N LYS A 106 -4.53 7.57 7.58
CA LYS A 106 -4.96 6.17 7.62
C LYS A 106 -5.26 5.58 6.25
N VAL A 107 -5.45 6.42 5.24
CA VAL A 107 -5.77 5.98 3.88
C VAL A 107 -4.79 6.60 2.90
N VAL A 108 -4.39 5.82 1.90
CA VAL A 108 -3.68 6.30 0.72
C VAL A 108 -4.38 5.78 -0.52
N ARG A 109 -4.43 6.60 -1.57
CA ARG A 109 -4.92 6.23 -2.90
C ARG A 109 -3.83 6.44 -3.94
N PHE A 110 -3.77 5.57 -4.94
CA PHE A 110 -2.91 5.76 -6.11
C PHE A 110 -3.54 5.13 -7.35
N GLN A 111 -3.12 5.57 -8.51
CA GLN A 111 -3.57 5.06 -9.80
C GLN A 111 -2.72 3.86 -10.23
N ALA A 112 -3.35 2.85 -10.84
CA ALA A 112 -2.73 1.66 -11.35
C ALA A 112 -3.18 1.39 -12.79
N ARG A 113 -2.21 1.36 -13.73
CA ARG A 113 -2.45 0.96 -15.12
C ARG A 113 -2.27 -0.55 -15.26
N PHE A 114 -3.22 -1.18 -15.93
CA PHE A 114 -3.16 -2.60 -16.24
C PHE A 114 -2.03 -2.91 -17.24
N ASN A 115 -1.24 -3.93 -16.94
CA ASN A 115 -0.15 -4.38 -17.77
C ASN A 115 -0.65 -5.39 -18.81
N TYR A 116 -1.27 -4.91 -19.89
CA TYR A 116 -1.83 -5.75 -20.96
C TYR A 116 -0.83 -6.74 -21.58
N GLY A 117 0.47 -6.39 -21.61
CA GLY A 117 1.54 -7.25 -22.15
C GLY A 117 2.22 -8.14 -21.10
N GLY A 118 1.81 -8.07 -19.84
CA GLY A 118 2.42 -8.82 -18.74
C GLY A 118 2.00 -10.28 -18.71
N LYS A 119 2.87 -11.14 -18.16
CA LYS A 119 2.51 -12.54 -17.89
C LYS A 119 1.52 -12.60 -16.72
N LEU A 120 0.57 -13.53 -16.75
CA LEU A 120 -0.35 -13.73 -15.62
C LEU A 120 0.42 -14.02 -14.33
N GLY A 121 -0.02 -13.40 -13.22
CA GLY A 121 0.63 -13.54 -11.92
C GLY A 121 1.92 -12.73 -11.77
N THR A 122 2.23 -11.83 -12.71
CA THR A 122 3.39 -10.93 -12.59
C THR A 122 3.29 -10.12 -11.30
N ARG A 123 4.32 -10.22 -10.45
CA ARG A 123 4.42 -9.47 -9.19
C ARG A 123 5.16 -8.16 -9.44
N HIS A 124 4.53 -7.05 -9.09
CA HIS A 124 5.20 -5.75 -9.04
C HIS A 124 5.60 -5.46 -7.58
N PRO A 125 6.91 -5.42 -7.25
CA PRO A 125 7.36 -5.26 -5.88
C PRO A 125 7.17 -3.82 -5.39
N PHE A 126 6.34 -3.65 -4.36
CA PHE A 126 6.09 -2.38 -3.69
C PHE A 126 6.12 -2.54 -2.18
N ASN A 127 6.15 -1.39 -1.51
CA ASN A 127 6.24 -1.24 -0.07
C ASN A 127 5.16 -0.26 0.37
N ILE A 128 4.50 -0.57 1.47
CA ILE A 128 3.65 0.31 2.25
C ILE A 128 4.48 0.75 3.45
N ASN A 129 4.83 2.03 3.50
CA ASN A 129 5.63 2.61 4.59
C ASN A 129 4.72 3.16 5.68
N VAL A 130 4.85 2.61 6.88
CA VAL A 130 3.97 2.90 8.01
C VAL A 130 4.76 3.25 9.27
N ASP A 131 4.19 4.09 10.11
CA ASP A 131 4.65 4.36 11.47
C ASP A 131 3.76 3.59 12.45
N LEU A 132 4.38 2.77 13.30
CA LEU A 132 3.71 2.07 14.39
C LEU A 132 3.74 2.90 15.67
N LEU A 133 2.56 3.26 16.17
CA LEU A 133 2.39 3.96 17.43
C LEU A 133 2.70 3.05 18.62
N GLN A 134 3.70 3.45 19.42
CA GLN A 134 4.02 2.86 20.70
C GLN A 134 3.37 3.70 21.82
N GLY A 135 2.58 3.05 22.67
CA GLY A 135 1.97 3.70 23.82
C GLY A 135 3.03 4.10 24.85
N THR A 136 3.19 5.40 25.10
CA THR A 136 3.95 5.89 26.26
C THR A 136 3.20 7.01 26.96
N ARG A 137 3.39 7.13 28.28
CA ARG A 137 2.69 8.09 29.16
C ARG A 137 3.06 9.56 28.91
N ARG A 138 4.00 9.88 28.01
CA ARG A 138 4.56 11.25 27.88
C ARG A 138 4.64 11.81 26.46
N ALA A 139 4.57 10.97 25.42
CA ALA A 139 4.40 11.38 24.01
C ALA A 139 4.18 10.15 23.11
N PRO A 140 3.51 10.27 21.95
CA PRO A 140 3.50 9.20 20.96
C PRO A 140 4.92 8.91 20.50
N LYS A 141 5.33 7.64 20.57
CA LYS A 141 6.59 7.17 19.98
C LYS A 141 6.27 6.39 18.72
N TRP A 142 6.95 6.70 17.63
CA TRP A 142 6.73 6.07 16.33
C TRP A 142 7.89 5.13 16.00
N ILE A 143 7.56 3.98 15.43
CA ILE A 143 8.54 3.03 14.88
C ILE A 143 8.19 2.83 13.41
N GLY A 144 9.09 3.25 12.52
CA GLY A 144 8.94 3.01 11.08
C GLY A 144 8.98 1.51 10.79
N ILE A 145 8.00 1.04 10.02
CA ILE A 145 7.89 -0.33 9.52
C ILE A 145 7.56 -0.24 8.03
N THR A 146 8.11 -1.16 7.25
CA THR A 146 7.72 -1.35 5.85
C THR A 146 7.00 -2.68 5.72
N ILE A 147 5.85 -2.64 5.05
CA ILE A 147 5.01 -3.80 4.77
C ILE A 147 5.05 -4.02 3.25
N ASP A 148 5.27 -5.25 2.79
CA ASP A 148 5.49 -5.55 1.37
C ASP A 148 4.45 -6.53 0.79
N PRO A 149 3.17 -6.14 0.69
CA PRO A 149 2.19 -7.00 0.05
C PRO A 149 2.49 -7.15 -1.45
N ASP A 150 1.81 -8.10 -2.08
CA ASP A 150 1.95 -8.32 -3.52
C ASP A 150 0.97 -7.41 -4.29
N ILE A 151 1.42 -6.70 -5.33
CA ILE A 151 0.55 -6.30 -6.44
C ILE A 151 0.76 -7.32 -7.54
N LYS A 152 -0.34 -7.88 -8.07
CA LYS A 152 -0.30 -8.76 -9.23
C LYS A 152 -0.92 -8.05 -10.44
N ASN A 153 -0.12 -7.83 -11.48
CA ASN A 153 -0.51 -7.05 -12.65
C ASN A 153 0.14 -7.60 -13.95
N PRO A 154 -0.57 -8.43 -14.73
CA PRO A 154 -1.91 -8.98 -14.47
C PRO A 154 -1.94 -10.00 -13.31
N PRO A 155 -3.09 -10.19 -12.64
CA PRO A 155 -3.27 -11.23 -11.63
C PRO A 155 -3.18 -12.64 -12.25
N PRO A 156 -2.95 -13.69 -11.43
CA PRO A 156 -3.11 -15.06 -11.91
C PRO A 156 -4.55 -15.29 -12.41
N GLY A 157 -4.71 -16.15 -13.42
CA GLY A 157 -6.04 -16.53 -13.89
C GLY A 157 -6.87 -17.13 -12.75
N ARG A 158 -8.19 -16.85 -12.73
CA ARG A 158 -9.12 -17.58 -11.85
C ARG A 158 -9.11 -19.04 -12.32
N PHE A 159 -8.67 -19.96 -11.46
CA PHE A 159 -8.85 -21.41 -11.68
C PHE A 159 -10.28 -21.81 -11.36
#